data_AF-A0A016U2Q3-F1
#
_entry.id   AF-A0A016U2Q3-F1
#
_cell.length_a   1.000
_cell.length_b   1.000
_cell.length_c   1.000
_cell.angle_alpha   90.00
_cell.angle_beta   90.00
_cell.angle_gamma   90.00
#
_symmetry.space_group_name_H-M   'P 1'
#
loop_
_entity.id
_entity.type
_entity.pdbx_description
1 polymer ?
#
loop_
_entity_poly.entity_id
_entity_poly.type
_entity_poly.pdbx_seq_one_letter_code
_entity_poly.pdbx_strand_id
1 'polypeptide(L)'
;MYGLGVIVALGSDFNPNAYCLAMPMIMHLACVYMRLSMEEAITAATLNSAHSLGRGRTHGAITAGRKGDFVVLDSSVSSWKHIIYRFATAAPIPS
;
A
#
# COMPACT_ATOMS: atom_id res chain seq x y z
N MET A 1 -2.27 -15.06 11.22
CA MET A 1 -2.28 -13.62 11.60
C MET A 1 -3.65 -13.00 11.41
N TYR A 2 -4.30 -13.16 10.25
CA TYR A 2 -5.69 -12.74 10.06
C TYR A 2 -6.59 -13.37 11.15
N GLY A 3 -7.32 -12.53 11.89
CA GLY A 3 -8.19 -12.94 13.00
C GLY A 3 -7.52 -13.06 14.38
N LEU A 4 -6.19 -12.88 14.50
CA LEU A 4 -5.47 -12.98 15.79
C LEU A 4 -5.12 -11.63 16.42
N GLY A 5 -5.59 -10.52 15.86
CA GLY A 5 -5.31 -9.16 16.38
C GLY A 5 -3.86 -8.70 16.23
N VAL A 6 -3.06 -9.39 15.42
CA VAL A 6 -1.65 -9.06 15.18
C VAL A 6 -1.53 -7.92 14.17
N ILE A 7 -0.63 -6.98 14.43
CA ILE A 7 -0.31 -5.87 13.51
C ILE A 7 0.43 -6.44 12.29
N VAL A 8 -0.09 -6.16 11.10
CA VAL A 8 0.52 -6.59 9.83
C VAL A 8 1.17 -5.40 9.14
N ALA A 9 2.42 -5.58 8.70
CA ALA A 9 3.14 -4.64 7.84
C ALA A 9 3.43 -5.31 6.49
N LEU A 10 3.40 -4.53 5.41
CA LEU A 10 3.67 -5.03 4.05
C LEU A 10 4.96 -4.43 3.50
N GLY A 11 5.72 -5.25 2.77
CA GLY A 11 6.88 -4.84 1.99
C GLY A 11 6.98 -5.70 0.73
N SER A 12 7.62 -5.19 -0.32
CA SER A 12 7.72 -5.89 -1.60
C SER A 12 8.74 -7.02 -1.63
N ASP A 13 9.55 -7.14 -0.56
CA ASP A 13 10.71 -8.03 -0.52
C ASP A 13 11.61 -7.83 -1.75
N PHE A 14 11.86 -6.57 -2.11
CA PHE A 14 12.68 -6.25 -3.28
C PHE A 14 14.10 -6.82 -3.12
N ASN A 15 14.40 -7.84 -3.91
CA ASN A 15 15.70 -8.50 -3.97
C ASN A 15 15.86 -9.21 -5.34
N PRO A 16 17.06 -9.71 -5.71
CA PRO A 16 17.28 -10.35 -7.01
C PRO A 16 16.37 -11.55 -7.33
N ASN A 17 15.87 -12.26 -6.31
CA ASN A 17 14.94 -13.38 -6.46
C ASN A 17 13.47 -12.92 -6.58
N ALA A 18 13.16 -11.74 -6.02
CA ALA A 18 11.82 -11.14 -6.01
C ALA A 18 11.90 -9.68 -6.49
N TYR A 19 12.01 -9.50 -7.81
CA TYR A 19 12.16 -8.19 -8.43
C TYR A 19 10.80 -7.46 -8.53
N CYS A 20 10.31 -6.94 -7.40
CA CYS A 20 9.06 -6.17 -7.33
C CYS A 20 9.29 -4.79 -6.69
N LEU A 21 9.09 -3.74 -7.50
CA LEU A 21 9.15 -2.35 -7.05
C LEU A 21 7.74 -1.74 -6.82
N ALA A 22 6.69 -2.48 -7.17
CA ALA A 22 5.32 -1.97 -7.16
C ALA A 22 4.59 -2.35 -5.86
N MET A 23 4.63 -1.49 -4.85
CA MET A 23 3.82 -1.66 -3.63
C MET A 23 2.31 -1.88 -3.88
N PRO A 24 1.66 -1.26 -4.88
CA PRO A 24 0.27 -1.56 -5.21
C PRO A 24 0.02 -3.05 -5.53
N MET A 25 0.97 -3.71 -6.21
CA MET A 25 0.90 -5.15 -6.49
C MET A 25 0.96 -5.97 -5.19
N ILE A 26 1.79 -5.56 -4.24
CA ILE A 26 1.91 -6.23 -2.93
C ILE A 26 0.62 -6.09 -2.12
N MET A 27 0.01 -4.91 -2.14
CA MET A 27 -1.28 -4.68 -1.50
C MET A 27 -2.37 -5.57 -2.12
N HIS A 28 -2.38 -5.71 -3.45
CA HIS A 28 -3.29 -6.62 -4.14
C HIS A 28 -3.08 -8.08 -3.69
N LEU A 29 -1.82 -8.55 -3.70
CA LEU A 29 -1.46 -9.90 -3.28
C LEU A 29 -1.89 -10.17 -1.83
N ALA A 30 -1.71 -9.18 -0.95
CA ALA A 30 -2.13 -9.29 0.45
C ALA A 30 -3.66 -9.42 0.58
N CYS A 31 -4.44 -8.71 -0.23
CA CYS A 31 -5.89 -8.89 -0.27
C CYS A 31 -6.28 -10.29 -0.77
N VAL A 32 -5.67 -10.76 -1.87
CA VAL A 32 -6.05 -12.04 -2.51
C VAL A 32 -5.57 -13.25 -1.71
N TYR A 33 -4.32 -13.27 -1.28
CA TYR A 33 -3.68 -14.45 -0.69
C TYR A 33 -3.66 -14.41 0.84
N MET A 34 -3.60 -13.23 1.45
CA MET A 34 -3.57 -13.07 2.91
C MET A 34 -4.92 -12.65 3.49
N ARG A 35 -5.94 -12.47 2.64
CA ARG A 35 -7.33 -12.13 2.99
C ARG A 35 -7.47 -10.81 3.75
N LEU A 36 -6.54 -9.88 3.56
CA LEU A 36 -6.69 -8.53 4.10
C LEU A 36 -7.80 -7.77 3.36
N SER A 37 -8.58 -6.99 4.10
CA SER A 37 -9.39 -5.93 3.50
C SER A 37 -8.50 -4.87 2.82
N MET A 38 -9.07 -4.07 1.93
CA MET A 38 -8.34 -3.00 1.26
C MET A 38 -7.84 -1.95 2.26
N GLU A 39 -8.65 -1.68 3.28
CA GLU A 39 -8.37 -0.76 4.39
C GLU A 39 -7.22 -1.28 5.27
N GLU A 40 -7.17 -2.60 5.53
CA GLU A 40 -6.05 -3.23 6.21
C GLU A 40 -4.79 -3.20 5.34
N ALA A 41 -4.90 -3.49 4.04
CA ALA A 41 -3.75 -3.50 3.13
C ALA A 41 -3.08 -2.11 3.00
N ILE A 42 -3.87 -1.04 2.89
CA ILE A 42 -3.32 0.33 2.84
C ILE A 42 -2.69 0.73 4.18
N THR A 43 -3.31 0.37 5.31
CA THR A 43 -2.75 0.63 6.65
C THR A 43 -1.45 -0.16 6.87
N ALA A 44 -1.44 -1.42 6.41
CA ALA A 44 -0.31 -2.30 6.50
C ALA A 44 0.88 -1.80 5.66
N ALA A 45 0.62 -1.27 4.45
CA ALA A 45 1.63 -0.73 3.56
C ALA A 45 2.12 0.69 3.92
N THR A 46 1.44 1.39 4.84
CA THR A 46 1.77 2.78 5.22
C THR A 46 2.15 2.87 6.70
N LEU A 47 1.18 3.04 7.59
CA LEU A 47 1.40 3.28 9.01
C LEU A 47 2.14 2.13 9.68
N ASN A 48 1.72 0.88 9.45
CA ASN A 48 2.33 -0.27 10.12
C ASN A 48 3.75 -0.52 9.61
N SER A 49 4.00 -0.38 8.31
CA SER A 49 5.37 -0.43 7.76
C SER A 49 6.25 0.73 8.24
N ALA A 50 5.69 1.93 8.46
CA ALA A 50 6.45 2.99 9.12
C ALA A 50 6.82 2.61 10.57
N HIS A 51 5.91 1.97 11.30
CA HIS A 51 6.20 1.46 12.64
C HIS A 51 7.24 0.34 12.65
N SER A 52 7.21 -0.60 11.69
CA SER A 52 8.22 -1.67 11.60
C SER A 52 9.64 -1.14 11.34
N LEU A 53 9.75 0.04 10.73
CA LEU A 53 11.00 0.76 10.51
C LEU A 53 11.36 1.76 11.64
N GLY A 54 10.63 1.77 12.76
CA GLY A 54 10.86 2.72 13.85
C GLY A 54 10.47 4.18 13.54
N ARG A 55 9.75 4.42 12.43
CA ARG A 55 9.36 5.75 11.93
C ARG A 55 7.87 6.06 12.06
N GLY A 56 7.09 5.18 12.70
CA GLY A 56 5.64 5.31 12.79
C GLY A 56 5.12 6.56 13.52
N ARG A 57 5.96 7.25 14.30
CA ARG A 57 5.63 8.55 14.91
C ARG A 57 5.68 9.73 13.93
N THR A 58 6.44 9.59 12.84
CA THR A 58 6.75 10.70 11.93
C THR A 58 6.31 10.44 10.48
N HIS A 59 6.08 9.19 10.07
CA HIS A 59 5.74 8.80 8.70
C HIS A 59 4.50 7.90 8.63
N GLY A 60 4.04 7.62 7.42
CA GLY A 60 3.00 6.62 7.15
C GLY A 60 1.56 7.05 7.45
N ALA A 61 1.33 8.32 7.82
CA ALA A 61 -0.01 8.88 7.98
C ALA A 61 -0.02 10.38 7.72
N ILE A 62 -1.15 10.88 7.21
CA ILE A 62 -1.40 12.30 6.96
C ILE A 62 -2.03 12.90 8.22
N THR A 63 -1.20 13.50 9.07
CA THR A 63 -1.62 14.13 10.33
C THR A 63 -0.66 15.26 10.67
N ALA A 64 -1.13 16.31 11.35
CA ALA A 64 -0.30 17.43 11.79
C ALA A 64 0.93 16.94 12.58
N GLY A 65 2.09 17.51 12.29
CA GLY A 65 3.37 17.15 12.92
C GLY A 65 4.10 15.93 12.32
N ARG A 66 3.48 15.22 11.36
CA ARG A 66 4.16 14.16 10.57
C ARG A 66 4.75 14.74 9.27
N LYS A 67 5.61 13.95 8.61
CA LYS A 67 6.11 14.28 7.28
C LYS A 67 4.97 14.26 6.26
N GLY A 68 4.95 15.25 5.38
CA GLY A 68 3.98 15.39 4.30
C GLY A 68 4.28 14.51 3.10
N ASP A 69 4.62 13.24 3.33
CA ASP A 69 4.86 12.29 2.24
C ASP A 69 3.52 11.67 1.83
N PHE A 70 3.00 12.06 0.67
CA PHE A 70 1.73 11.57 0.15
C PHE A 70 1.77 11.41 -1.37
N VAL A 71 0.85 10.59 -1.88
CA VAL A 71 0.64 10.39 -3.31
C VAL A 71 -0.69 11.04 -3.68
N VAL A 72 -0.67 11.89 -4.70
CA VAL A 72 -1.89 12.45 -5.30
C VAL A 72 -2.36 11.50 -6.39
N LEU A 73 -3.63 11.10 -6.32
CA LEU A 73 -4.25 10.27 -7.36
C LEU A 73 -4.86 11.17 -8.42
N ASP A 74 -4.87 10.67 -9.66
CA ASP A 74 -5.49 11.38 -10.77
C ASP A 74 -6.99 11.62 -10.52
N SER A 75 -7.50 12.78 -10.94
CA SER A 75 -8.90 13.16 -10.77
C SER A 75 -9.89 12.20 -11.46
N SER A 76 -9.45 11.45 -12.47
CA SER A 76 -10.24 10.42 -13.15
C SER A 76 -10.42 9.15 -12.30
N VAL A 77 -9.67 8.99 -11.20
CA VAL A 77 -9.80 7.87 -10.29
C VAL A 77 -10.96 8.14 -9.34
N SER A 78 -12.08 7.44 -9.56
CA SER A 78 -13.29 7.56 -8.75
C SER A 78 -13.18 6.99 -7.32
N SER A 79 -12.15 6.17 -7.06
CA SER A 79 -11.91 5.59 -5.73
C SER A 79 -10.45 5.25 -5.51
N TRP A 80 -9.91 5.58 -4.33
CA TRP A 80 -8.55 5.19 -3.92
C TRP A 80 -8.32 3.67 -3.98
N LYS A 81 -9.38 2.87 -3.84
CA LYS A 81 -9.35 1.41 -3.91
C LYS A 81 -8.77 0.91 -5.23
N HIS A 82 -8.86 1.70 -6.29
CA HIS A 82 -8.28 1.40 -7.60
C HIS A 82 -6.77 1.16 -7.53
N ILE A 83 -6.06 1.78 -6.56
CA ILE A 83 -4.62 1.49 -6.34
C ILE A 83 -4.40 -0.01 -6.08
N ILE A 84 -5.32 -0.65 -5.35
CA ILE A 84 -5.14 -2.03 -4.90
C ILE A 84 -5.66 -3.02 -5.94
N TYR A 85 -6.88 -2.84 -6.47
CA TYR A 85 -7.48 -3.87 -7.31
C TYR A 85 -7.30 -3.67 -8.82
N ARG A 86 -6.89 -2.48 -9.27
CA ARG A 86 -6.75 -2.20 -10.71
C ARG A 86 -5.38 -2.68 -11.19
N PHE A 87 -5.31 -3.93 -11.60
CA PHE A 87 -4.15 -4.52 -12.25
C PHE A 87 -3.89 -3.81 -13.58
N ALA A 88 -2.67 -3.28 -13.76
CA ALA A 88 -2.11 -2.80 -15.03
C ALA A 88 -3.14 -2.13 -15.96
N THR A 89 -3.54 -0.89 -15.67
CA THR A 89 -4.17 -0.10 -16.72
C THR A 89 -3.11 0.27 -17.73
N ALA A 90 -3.23 -0.24 -18.96
CA ALA A 90 -2.59 0.41 -20.09
C ALA A 90 -2.96 1.90 -20.02
N ALA A 91 -1.97 2.78 -20.12
CA ALA A 91 -2.27 4.17 -20.41
C ALA A 91 -3.25 4.18 -21.60
N PRO A 92 -4.34 4.98 -21.59
CA PRO A 92 -5.04 5.24 -22.82
C PRO A 92 -3.98 5.75 -23.80
N ILE A 93 -3.79 5.02 -24.90
CA ILE A 93 -3.05 5.53 -26.06
C ILE A 93 -3.64 6.92 -26.35
N PRO A 94 -2.85 8.02 -26.23
CA PRO A 94 -3.34 9.32 -26.66
C PRO A 94 -3.67 9.19 -28.15
N SER A 95 -4.90 9.57 -28.50
CA SER A 95 -5.31 9.75 -29.90
C SER A 95 -4.47 10.82 -30.57
#